data_AF-A0A7S2KZC6-F1
#
_entry.id   AF-A0A7S2KZC6-F1
#
_cell.length_a   1.000
_cell.length_b   1.000
_cell.length_c   1.000
_cell.angle_alpha   90.00
_cell.angle_beta   90.00
_cell.angle_gamma   90.00
#
_symmetry.space_group_name_H-M   'P 1'
#
loop_
_entity.id
_entity.type
_entity.pdbx_description
1 polymer ?
#
loop_
_entity_poly.entity_id
_entity_poly.type
_entity_poly.pdbx_seq_one_letter_code
_entity_poly.pdbx_strand_id
1 'polypeptide(L)'
;ALIVSALQLLRFVLLRIQEKMNSTRTETTITDVAFACCQCFIFVLERWLKFLSRNAYIFTALFGYSYCRGCREAYYLIHRHSYLMGISGLISDSALFMGKVFVVLGCAMITYIILDENFDDDLYSALGATIGTGLVSFFVISIFIDVLGTAMDTVLICFLADQEMFGEEAGSEYVPIELRNFIETVEDLKKKDD
;
A
#
# COMPACT_ATOMS: atom_id res chain seq x y z
N ALA A 1 -9.84 -14.13 6.61
CA ALA A 1 -8.86 -15.19 6.32
C ALA A 1 -9.37 -16.20 5.30
N LEU A 2 -10.45 -16.95 5.55
CA LEU A 2 -10.99 -17.97 4.64
C LEU A 2 -11.25 -17.47 3.20
N ILE A 3 -11.83 -16.29 3.03
CA ILE A 3 -12.13 -15.70 1.71
C ILE A 3 -10.84 -15.37 0.94
N VAL A 4 -9.83 -14.82 1.62
CA VAL A 4 -8.53 -14.50 1.01
C VAL A 4 -7.80 -15.76 0.61
N SER A 5 -7.78 -16.78 1.47
CA SER A 5 -7.15 -18.07 1.18
C SER A 5 -7.86 -18.81 0.05
N ALA A 6 -9.19 -18.73 -0.06
CA ALA A 6 -9.95 -19.29 -1.17
C ALA A 6 -9.58 -18.64 -2.52
N LEU A 7 -9.34 -17.32 -2.55
CA LEU A 7 -8.90 -16.61 -3.75
C LEU A 7 -7.45 -16.92 -4.13
N GLN A 8 -6.57 -17.07 -3.16
CA GLN A 8 -5.20 -17.55 -3.39
C GLN A 8 -5.21 -18.95 -4.01
N LEU A 9 -6.07 -19.84 -3.51
CA LEU A 9 -6.29 -21.18 -4.07
C LEU A 9 -6.83 -21.09 -5.50
N LEU A 10 -7.82 -20.23 -5.75
CA LEU A 10 -8.39 -20.03 -7.09
C LEU A 10 -7.33 -19.56 -8.10
N ARG A 11 -6.49 -18.59 -7.72
CA ARG A 11 -5.38 -18.10 -8.55
C ARG A 11 -4.35 -19.20 -8.84
N PHE A 12 -4.01 -20.00 -7.84
CA PHE A 12 -3.10 -21.13 -7.99
C PHE A 12 -3.65 -22.19 -8.96
N VAL A 13 -4.95 -22.50 -8.88
CA VAL A 13 -5.61 -23.43 -9.80
C VAL A 13 -5.61 -22.91 -11.24
N LEU A 14 -5.90 -21.62 -11.44
CA LEU A 14 -5.89 -20.98 -12.76
C LEU A 14 -4.51 -20.97 -13.43
N LEU A 15 -3.45 -20.69 -12.66
CA LEU A 15 -2.07 -20.78 -13.14
C LEU A 15 -1.73 -22.21 -13.60
N ARG A 16 -2.18 -23.22 -12.84
CA ARG A 16 -1.95 -24.63 -13.18
C ARG A 16 -2.72 -25.09 -14.42
N ILE A 17 -3.93 -24.59 -14.63
CA ILE A 17 -4.69 -24.88 -15.85
C ILE A 17 -4.02 -24.25 -17.08
N GLN A 18 -3.52 -23.02 -16.94
CA GLN A 18 -2.80 -22.33 -18.03
C GLN A 18 -1.48 -23.02 -18.38
N GLU A 19 -0.67 -23.43 -17.40
CA GLU A 19 0.55 -24.20 -17.64
C GLU A 19 0.27 -25.51 -18.40
N LYS A 20 -0.80 -26.21 -18.01
CA LYS A 20 -1.18 -27.50 -18.62
C LYS A 20 -1.71 -27.35 -20.04
N MET A 21 -2.41 -26.24 -20.32
CA MET A 21 -2.93 -25.91 -21.64
C MET A 21 -1.83 -25.41 -22.59
N ASN A 22 -0.90 -24.60 -22.10
CA ASN A 22 0.29 -24.18 -22.84
C ASN A 22 1.22 -25.35 -23.17
N SER A 23 1.31 -26.36 -22.30
CA SER A 23 2.08 -27.57 -22.55
C SER A 23 1.45 -28.51 -23.61
N THR A 24 0.16 -28.36 -23.94
CA THR A 24 -0.58 -29.30 -24.81
C THR A 24 -0.87 -28.72 -26.21
N ARG A 25 -0.56 -27.44 -26.46
CA ARG A 25 -0.70 -26.69 -27.72
C ARG A 25 -2.00 -26.92 -28.51
N THR A 26 -2.97 -26.03 -28.30
CA THR A 26 -3.89 -25.58 -29.35
C THR A 26 -3.90 -24.06 -29.34
N GLU A 27 -3.23 -23.47 -30.32
CA GLU A 27 -3.10 -22.04 -30.49
C GLU A 27 -4.46 -21.40 -30.79
N THR A 28 -5.03 -20.74 -29.80
CA THR A 28 -5.99 -19.66 -30.04
C THR A 28 -5.53 -18.47 -29.21
N THR A 29 -4.98 -17.45 -29.86
CA THR A 29 -4.55 -16.19 -29.23
C THR A 29 -5.63 -15.56 -28.33
N ILE A 30 -6.90 -15.85 -28.61
CA ILE A 30 -8.06 -15.36 -27.83
C ILE A 30 -8.13 -16.03 -26.45
N THR A 31 -7.83 -17.32 -26.31
CA THR A 31 -7.92 -18.00 -25.00
C THR A 31 -6.78 -17.57 -24.08
N ASP A 32 -5.56 -17.44 -24.59
CA ASP A 32 -4.41 -16.95 -23.79
C ASP A 32 -4.62 -15.51 -23.30
N VAL A 33 -5.15 -14.63 -24.15
CA VAL A 33 -5.50 -13.25 -23.76
C VAL A 33 -6.63 -13.23 -22.73
N ALA A 34 -7.64 -14.09 -22.87
CA ALA A 34 -8.72 -14.21 -21.88
C ALA A 34 -8.21 -14.71 -20.52
N PHE A 35 -7.29 -15.70 -20.49
CA PHE A 35 -6.67 -16.18 -19.26
C PHE A 35 -5.77 -15.13 -18.61
N ALA A 36 -4.98 -14.40 -19.40
CA ALA A 36 -4.16 -13.30 -18.89
C ALA A 36 -5.01 -12.16 -18.29
N CYS A 37 -6.12 -11.80 -18.95
CA CYS A 37 -7.07 -10.81 -18.44
C CYS A 37 -7.75 -11.28 -17.14
N CYS A 38 -8.17 -12.55 -17.09
CA CYS A 38 -8.80 -13.14 -15.91
C CYS A 38 -7.81 -13.23 -14.72
N GLN A 39 -6.54 -13.56 -14.99
CA GLN A 39 -5.49 -13.55 -13.96
C GLN A 39 -5.19 -12.14 -13.44
N CYS A 40 -5.15 -11.14 -14.33
CA CYS A 40 -4.99 -9.74 -13.93
C CYS A 40 -6.15 -9.31 -13.03
N PHE A 41 -7.38 -9.61 -13.42
CA PHE A 41 -8.56 -9.27 -12.64
C PHE A 41 -8.55 -9.95 -11.26
N ILE A 42 -8.23 -11.24 -11.21
CA ILE A 42 -8.14 -11.99 -9.94
C ILE A 42 -6.99 -11.47 -9.08
N PHE A 43 -5.87 -11.06 -9.67
CA PHE A 43 -4.76 -10.45 -8.93
C PHE A 43 -5.15 -9.13 -8.28
N VAL A 44 -5.82 -8.26 -9.03
CA VAL A 44 -6.33 -6.98 -8.51
C VAL A 44 -7.37 -7.23 -7.41
N LEU A 45 -8.29 -8.19 -7.64
CA LEU A 45 -9.33 -8.56 -6.69
C LEU A 45 -8.77 -9.20 -5.41
N GLU A 46 -7.71 -10.01 -5.51
CA GLU A 46 -6.99 -10.57 -4.35
C GLU A 46 -6.40 -9.45 -3.49
N ARG A 47 -5.78 -8.44 -4.13
CA ARG A 47 -5.15 -7.32 -3.45
C ARG A 47 -6.19 -6.42 -2.77
N TRP A 48 -7.29 -6.14 -3.48
CA TRP A 48 -8.44 -5.42 -2.94
C TRP A 48 -9.10 -6.14 -1.77
N LEU A 49 -9.31 -7.44 -1.84
CA LEU A 49 -9.95 -8.20 -0.77
C LEU A 49 -9.05 -8.41 0.44
N LYS A 50 -7.72 -8.51 0.24
CA LYS A 50 -6.76 -8.46 1.36
C LYS A 50 -6.84 -7.13 2.08
N PHE A 51 -6.82 -6.02 1.34
CA PHE A 51 -6.97 -4.68 1.88
C PHE A 51 -8.30 -4.53 2.65
N LEU A 52 -9.42 -4.89 2.02
CA LEU A 52 -10.74 -4.83 2.65
C LEU A 52 -10.83 -5.74 3.89
N SER A 53 -10.26 -6.94 3.86
CA SER A 53 -10.26 -7.85 5.01
C SER A 53 -9.45 -7.33 6.20
N ARG A 54 -8.38 -6.57 5.93
CA ARG A 54 -7.57 -5.90 6.96
C ARG A 54 -8.36 -4.76 7.60
N ASN A 55 -8.98 -3.91 6.77
CA ASN A 55 -9.80 -2.80 7.24
C ASN A 55 -11.07 -3.28 7.96
N ALA A 56 -11.71 -4.34 7.47
CA ALA A 56 -12.84 -4.98 8.13
C ALA A 56 -12.46 -5.59 9.49
N TYR A 57 -11.24 -6.14 9.63
CA TYR A 57 -10.74 -6.63 10.91
C TYR A 57 -10.55 -5.48 11.90
N ILE A 58 -10.01 -4.33 11.46
CA ILE A 58 -9.90 -3.12 12.27
C ILE A 58 -11.28 -2.63 12.72
N PHE A 59 -12.25 -2.54 11.81
CA PHE A 59 -13.64 -2.19 12.15
C PHE A 59 -14.29 -3.20 13.11
N THR A 60 -14.01 -4.49 12.93
CA THR A 60 -14.51 -5.55 13.83
C THR A 60 -13.89 -5.41 15.22
N ALA A 61 -12.60 -5.06 15.31
CA ALA A 61 -11.91 -4.83 16.57
C ALA A 61 -12.37 -3.54 17.28
N LEU A 62 -12.64 -2.48 16.52
CA LEU A 62 -13.11 -1.19 17.06
C LEU A 62 -14.55 -1.27 17.56
N PHE A 63 -15.45 -1.92 16.81
CA PHE A 63 -16.90 -1.81 17.04
C PHE A 63 -17.57 -3.12 17.47
N GLY A 64 -16.84 -4.24 17.49
CA GLY A 64 -17.39 -5.55 17.83
C GLY A 64 -18.42 -6.08 16.82
N TYR A 65 -18.46 -5.54 15.60
CA TYR A 65 -19.40 -5.98 14.56
C TYR A 65 -19.05 -7.37 14.00
N SER A 66 -20.03 -8.06 13.43
CA SER A 66 -19.75 -9.26 12.64
C SER A 66 -18.90 -8.90 11.40
N TYR A 67 -18.01 -9.79 10.98
CA TYR A 67 -17.06 -9.54 9.88
C TYR A 67 -17.72 -8.98 8.60
N CYS A 68 -18.88 -9.53 8.20
CA CYS A 68 -19.60 -9.05 7.01
C CYS A 68 -20.16 -7.63 7.18
N ARG A 69 -20.59 -7.27 8.39
CA ARG A 69 -21.03 -5.90 8.70
C ARG A 69 -19.83 -4.95 8.75
N GLY A 70 -18.72 -5.36 9.37
CA GLY A 70 -17.46 -4.61 9.38
C GLY A 70 -16.91 -4.33 7.97
N CYS A 71 -16.96 -5.32 7.06
CA CYS A 71 -16.59 -5.12 5.65
C CYS A 71 -17.46 -4.07 4.95
N ARG A 72 -18.78 -4.09 5.20
CA ARG A 72 -19.73 -3.19 4.53
C ARG A 72 -19.51 -1.75 4.98
N GLU A 73 -19.39 -1.52 6.28
CA GLU A 73 -19.15 -0.17 6.82
C GLU A 73 -17.79 0.37 6.38
N ALA A 74 -16.73 -0.46 6.43
CA ALA A 74 -15.41 -0.08 5.94
C ALA A 74 -15.43 0.31 4.44
N TYR A 75 -16.13 -0.46 3.61
CA TYR A 75 -16.27 -0.17 2.19
C TYR A 75 -17.03 1.15 1.94
N TYR A 76 -18.14 1.36 2.66
CA TYR A 76 -18.97 2.56 2.50
C TYR A 76 -18.20 3.83 2.90
N LEU A 77 -17.49 3.80 4.03
CA LEU A 77 -16.66 4.90 4.50
C LEU A 77 -15.57 5.26 3.47
N ILE A 78 -14.88 4.24 2.96
CA ILE A 78 -13.81 4.39 1.96
C ILE A 78 -14.36 5.04 0.68
N HIS A 79 -15.53 4.59 0.22
CA HIS A 79 -16.12 5.12 -1.01
C HIS A 79 -16.59 6.57 -0.84
N ARG A 80 -17.14 6.92 0.33
CA ARG A 80 -17.68 8.26 0.65
C ARG A 80 -16.60 9.33 0.74
N HIS A 81 -15.41 8.98 1.23
CA HIS A 81 -14.25 9.87 1.39
C HIS A 81 -13.10 9.52 0.43
N SER A 82 -13.42 8.98 -0.75
CA SER A 82 -12.42 8.53 -1.73
C SER A 82 -11.51 9.65 -2.25
N TYR A 83 -12.03 10.86 -2.42
CA TYR A 83 -11.24 12.04 -2.82
C TYR A 83 -10.21 12.44 -1.77
N LEU A 84 -10.63 12.54 -0.50
CA LEU A 84 -9.76 12.88 0.62
C LEU A 84 -8.65 11.84 0.81
N MET A 85 -9.01 10.56 0.77
CA MET A 85 -8.02 9.48 0.82
C MET A 85 -7.09 9.48 -0.38
N GLY A 86 -7.58 9.84 -1.58
CA GLY A 86 -6.76 9.97 -2.77
C GLY A 86 -5.69 11.06 -2.65
N ILE A 87 -6.08 12.26 -2.19
CA ILE A 87 -5.15 13.39 -2.02
C ILE A 87 -4.19 13.14 -0.86
N SER A 88 -4.70 12.68 0.27
CA SER A 88 -3.86 12.34 1.43
C SER A 88 -2.88 11.21 1.09
N GLY A 89 -3.32 10.21 0.33
CA GLY A 89 -2.48 9.13 -0.20
C GLY A 89 -1.39 9.67 -1.13
N LEU A 90 -1.71 10.58 -2.05
CA LEU A 90 -0.73 11.17 -2.96
C LEU A 90 0.35 11.96 -2.19
N ILE A 91 -0.05 12.76 -1.20
CA ILE A 91 0.89 13.54 -0.39
C ILE A 91 1.77 12.60 0.43
N SER A 92 1.18 11.59 1.06
CA SER A 92 1.90 10.60 1.85
C SER A 92 2.90 9.80 1.01
N ASP A 93 2.49 9.36 -0.18
CA ASP A 93 3.36 8.62 -1.11
C ASP A 93 4.53 9.49 -1.58
N SER A 94 4.28 10.78 -1.87
CA SER A 94 5.35 11.72 -2.23
C SER A 94 6.37 11.92 -1.10
N ALA A 95 5.91 12.02 0.15
CA ALA A 95 6.76 12.19 1.32
C ALA A 95 7.58 10.93 1.60
N LEU A 96 6.95 9.76 1.52
CA LEU A 96 7.59 8.46 1.71
C LEU A 96 8.61 8.17 0.61
N PHE A 97 8.35 8.60 -0.63
CA PHE A 97 9.30 8.51 -1.73
C PHE A 97 10.55 9.36 -1.47
N MET A 98 10.40 10.60 -0.99
CA MET A 98 11.54 11.42 -0.57
C MET A 98 12.34 10.75 0.56
N GLY A 99 11.66 10.19 1.55
CA GLY A 99 12.30 9.44 2.64
C GLY A 99 13.12 8.24 2.12
N LYS A 100 12.57 7.50 1.15
CA LYS A 100 13.26 6.39 0.49
C LYS A 100 14.55 6.84 -0.19
N VAL A 101 14.49 7.90 -0.99
CA VAL A 101 15.67 8.45 -1.69
C VAL A 101 16.71 8.94 -0.69
N PHE A 102 16.28 9.64 0.36
CA PHE A 102 17.17 10.16 1.39
C PHE A 102 17.94 9.04 2.11
N VAL A 103 17.26 7.95 2.49
CA VAL A 103 17.90 6.82 3.18
C VAL A 103 18.90 6.11 2.25
N VAL A 104 18.54 5.84 0.99
CA VAL A 104 19.44 5.17 0.04
C VAL A 104 20.70 6.02 -0.23
N LEU A 105 20.53 7.32 -0.47
CA LEU A 105 21.65 8.23 -0.70
C LEU A 105 22.51 8.39 0.56
N GLY A 106 21.88 8.51 1.73
CA GLY A 106 22.59 8.61 3.01
C GLY A 106 23.44 7.37 3.29
N CYS A 107 22.88 6.18 3.11
CA CYS A 107 23.63 4.92 3.28
C CYS A 107 24.78 4.79 2.26
N ALA A 108 24.57 5.18 1.00
CA ALA A 108 25.61 5.14 -0.02
C ALA A 108 26.74 6.13 0.29
N MET A 109 26.42 7.37 0.69
CA MET A 109 27.39 8.40 1.06
C MET A 109 28.22 8.00 2.28
N ILE A 110 27.57 7.48 3.33
CA ILE A 110 28.28 7.01 4.54
C ILE A 110 29.20 5.85 4.19
N THR A 111 28.74 4.91 3.36
CA THR A 111 29.58 3.78 2.92
C THR A 111 30.80 4.26 2.14
N TYR A 112 30.62 5.23 1.24
CA TYR A 112 31.70 5.81 0.44
C TYR A 112 32.76 6.47 1.33
N ILE A 113 32.35 7.32 2.29
CA ILE A 113 33.28 8.04 3.19
C ILE A 113 34.08 7.04 4.05
N ILE A 114 33.43 6.01 4.60
CA ILE A 114 34.11 5.00 5.42
C ILE A 114 35.15 4.24 4.60
N LEU A 115 34.86 3.96 3.33
CA LEU A 115 35.79 3.26 2.45
C LEU A 115 36.95 4.13 2.00
N ASP A 116 36.68 5.40 1.70
CA ASP A 116 37.69 6.41 1.35
C ASP A 116 38.69 6.63 2.49
N GLU A 117 38.23 6.67 3.75
CA GLU A 117 39.12 6.86 4.91
C GLU A 117 39.92 5.61 5.32
N ASN A 118 39.47 4.40 4.97
CA ASN A 118 40.07 3.14 5.47
C ASN A 118 40.83 2.32 4.41
N PHE A 119 40.67 2.60 3.10
CA PHE A 119 41.30 1.83 2.02
C PHE A 119 41.89 2.77 0.96
N ASP A 120 43.22 2.91 0.96
CA ASP A 120 43.91 3.97 0.19
C ASP A 120 43.97 3.79 -1.35
N ASP A 121 43.72 2.61 -1.97
CA ASP A 121 43.99 2.47 -3.41
C ASP A 121 43.12 1.47 -4.22
N ASP A 122 42.21 0.71 -3.59
CA ASP A 122 41.36 -0.26 -4.32
C ASP A 122 39.99 0.34 -4.70
N LEU A 123 40.01 1.32 -5.62
CA LEU A 123 38.82 2.01 -6.13
C LEU A 123 37.74 1.05 -6.66
N TYR A 124 38.17 -0.10 -7.21
CA TYR A 124 37.29 -1.14 -7.74
C TYR A 124 36.51 -1.88 -6.65
N SER A 125 37.11 -2.04 -5.46
CA SER A 125 36.46 -2.62 -4.28
C SER A 125 35.52 -1.60 -3.62
N ALA A 126 35.93 -0.32 -3.61
CA ALA A 126 35.18 0.74 -2.98
C ALA A 126 33.84 1.05 -3.68
N LEU A 127 33.87 1.14 -5.01
CA LEU A 127 32.65 1.29 -5.83
C LEU A 127 31.74 0.06 -5.73
N GLY A 128 32.31 -1.15 -5.73
CA GLY A 128 31.56 -2.40 -5.61
C GLY A 128 30.80 -2.49 -4.29
N ALA A 129 31.45 -2.16 -3.17
CA ALA A 129 30.83 -2.14 -1.85
C ALA A 129 29.74 -1.07 -1.74
N THR A 130 29.96 0.13 -2.29
CA THR A 130 28.96 1.23 -2.28
C THR A 130 27.71 0.88 -3.11
N ILE A 131 27.89 0.22 -4.27
CA ILE A 131 26.77 -0.27 -5.08
C ILE A 131 26.03 -1.40 -4.34
N GLY A 132 26.78 -2.30 -3.69
CA GLY A 132 26.23 -3.40 -2.89
C GLY A 132 25.39 -2.90 -1.71
N THR A 133 25.90 -1.96 -0.92
CA THR A 133 25.15 -1.36 0.19
C THR A 133 23.97 -0.53 -0.30
N GLY A 134 24.12 0.20 -1.42
CA GLY A 134 23.02 0.89 -2.10
C GLY A 134 21.87 -0.05 -2.47
N LEU A 135 22.18 -1.20 -3.07
CA LEU A 135 21.19 -2.19 -3.48
C LEU A 135 20.47 -2.81 -2.27
N VAL A 136 21.22 -3.23 -1.25
CA VAL A 136 20.65 -3.80 -0.01
C VAL A 136 19.78 -2.76 0.71
N SER A 137 20.26 -1.53 0.85
CA SER A 137 19.52 -0.45 1.51
C SER A 137 18.22 -0.15 0.77
N PHE A 138 18.21 -0.17 -0.56
CA PHE A 138 17.02 -0.01 -1.38
C PHE A 138 15.95 -1.07 -1.11
N PHE A 139 16.32 -2.35 -1.00
CA PHE A 139 15.36 -3.41 -0.68
C PHE A 139 14.79 -3.24 0.73
N VAL A 140 15.64 -2.98 1.72
CA VAL A 140 15.23 -2.81 3.11
C VAL A 140 14.27 -1.64 3.25
N ILE A 141 14.64 -0.45 2.78
CA ILE A 141 13.79 0.74 2.89
C ILE A 141 12.48 0.57 2.12
N SER A 142 12.47 -0.14 0.99
CA SER A 142 11.25 -0.38 0.22
C SER A 142 10.21 -1.16 1.03
N ILE A 143 10.65 -2.16 1.78
CA ILE A 143 9.75 -2.95 2.64
C ILE A 143 9.23 -2.08 3.80
N PHE A 144 10.09 -1.30 4.44
CA PHE A 144 9.68 -0.42 5.53
C PHE A 144 8.69 0.66 5.08
N ILE A 145 8.96 1.29 3.94
CA ILE A 145 8.10 2.34 3.39
C ILE A 145 6.71 1.80 3.00
N ASP A 146 6.63 0.60 2.43
CA ASP A 146 5.34 -0.05 2.10
C ASP A 146 4.49 -0.31 3.36
N VAL A 147 5.12 -0.74 4.45
CA VAL A 147 4.47 -0.92 5.76
C VAL A 147 4.02 0.43 6.34
N LEU A 148 4.86 1.46 6.26
CA LEU A 148 4.54 2.81 6.73
C LEU A 148 3.38 3.42 5.95
N GLY A 149 3.37 3.30 4.62
CA GLY A 149 2.26 3.76 3.78
C GLY A 149 0.94 3.10 4.18
N THR A 150 0.95 1.77 4.34
CA THR A 150 -0.24 1.04 4.78
C THR A 150 -0.70 1.45 6.19
N ALA A 151 0.22 1.77 7.09
CA ALA A 151 -0.10 2.24 8.44
C ALA A 151 -0.71 3.65 8.43
N MET A 152 -0.19 4.56 7.61
CA MET A 152 -0.73 5.90 7.42
C MET A 152 -2.17 5.86 6.88
N ASP A 153 -2.41 5.05 5.83
CA ASP A 153 -3.76 4.84 5.29
C ASP A 153 -4.72 4.30 6.36
N THR A 154 -4.23 3.38 7.21
CA THR A 154 -5.02 2.80 8.30
C THR A 154 -5.42 3.85 9.33
N VAL A 155 -4.49 4.72 9.74
CA VAL A 155 -4.76 5.80 10.71
C VAL A 155 -5.78 6.78 10.12
N LEU A 156 -5.65 7.13 8.85
CA LEU A 156 -6.61 8.00 8.16
C LEU A 156 -8.02 7.38 8.11
N ILE A 157 -8.11 6.09 7.81
CA ILE A 157 -9.40 5.36 7.83
C ILE A 157 -9.99 5.31 9.25
N CYS A 158 -9.16 5.06 10.27
CA CYS A 158 -9.63 5.05 11.67
C CYS A 158 -10.18 6.43 12.06
N PHE A 159 -9.50 7.49 11.64
CA PHE A 159 -9.95 8.85 11.87
C PHE A 159 -11.27 9.16 11.15
N LEU A 160 -11.41 8.78 9.88
CA LEU A 160 -12.65 8.99 9.13
C LEU A 160 -13.82 8.19 9.73
N ALA A 161 -13.54 6.99 10.23
CA ALA A 161 -14.54 6.18 10.92
C ALA A 161 -14.99 6.84 12.22
N ASP A 162 -14.06 7.46 12.96
CA ASP A 162 -14.37 8.19 14.19
C ASP A 162 -15.27 9.40 13.91
N GLN A 163 -14.97 10.18 12.87
CA GLN A 163 -15.80 11.30 12.45
C GLN A 163 -17.22 10.89 12.03
N GLU A 164 -17.37 9.79 11.28
CA GLU A 164 -18.69 9.33 10.83
C GLU A 164 -19.56 8.82 11.99
N MET A 165 -18.94 8.30 13.06
CA MET A 165 -19.68 7.73 14.21
C MET A 165 -20.03 8.73 15.29
N PHE A 166 -19.16 9.70 15.59
CA PHE A 166 -19.39 10.67 16.65
C PHE A 166 -19.85 12.05 16.13
N GLY A 167 -19.88 12.24 14.80
CA GLY A 167 -20.21 13.52 14.18
C GLY A 167 -19.08 14.55 14.32
N GLU A 168 -19.08 15.57 13.45
CA GLU A 168 -18.01 16.60 13.38
C GLU A 168 -17.72 17.30 14.71
N GLU A 169 -18.72 17.39 15.60
CA GLU A 169 -18.62 18.10 16.88
C GLU A 169 -18.09 17.24 18.04
N ALA A 170 -18.34 15.91 18.08
CA ALA A 170 -17.94 15.06 19.21
C ALA A 170 -16.76 14.11 18.91
N GLY A 171 -16.54 13.71 17.64
CA GLY A 171 -15.35 12.95 17.21
C GLY A 171 -14.08 13.80 17.12
N SER A 172 -14.13 14.99 17.69
CA SER A 172 -13.22 16.09 17.41
C SER A 172 -12.14 16.31 18.46
N GLU A 173 -12.41 15.84 19.68
CA GLU A 173 -11.64 16.21 20.88
C GLU A 173 -10.27 15.52 20.95
N TYR A 174 -10.11 14.36 20.31
CA TYR A 174 -8.87 13.57 20.34
C TYR A 174 -8.07 13.63 19.04
N VAL A 175 -8.49 14.47 18.10
CA VAL A 175 -7.89 14.59 16.78
C VAL A 175 -6.75 15.61 16.82
N PRO A 176 -5.56 15.29 16.31
CA PRO A 176 -4.51 16.29 16.16
C PRO A 176 -5.01 17.46 15.30
N ILE A 177 -4.89 18.68 15.82
CA ILE A 177 -5.35 19.92 15.17
C ILE A 177 -4.80 20.05 13.74
N GLU A 178 -3.54 19.65 13.53
CA GLU A 178 -2.87 19.57 12.23
C GLU A 178 -3.67 18.76 11.19
N LEU A 179 -4.15 17.58 11.59
CA LEU A 179 -4.85 16.66 10.70
C LEU A 179 -6.24 17.19 10.36
N ARG A 180 -6.94 17.80 11.32
CA ARG A 180 -8.22 18.48 11.09
C ARG A 180 -8.08 19.58 10.06
N ASN A 181 -7.13 20.49 10.25
CA ASN A 181 -6.91 21.62 9.35
C ASN A 181 -6.58 21.14 7.92
N PHE A 182 -5.79 20.07 7.81
CA PHE A 182 -5.47 19.45 6.53
C PHE A 182 -6.73 18.93 5.83
N ILE A 183 -7.62 18.24 6.54
CA ILE A 183 -8.84 17.68 5.96
C ILE A 183 -9.83 18.77 5.55
N GLU A 184 -10.05 19.78 6.40
CA GLU A 184 -10.89 20.94 6.08
C GLU A 184 -10.42 21.62 4.79
N THR A 185 -9.09 21.79 4.65
CA THR A 185 -8.50 22.33 3.42
C THR A 185 -8.81 21.47 2.20
N VAL A 186 -8.70 20.14 2.31
CA VAL A 186 -8.98 19.22 1.19
C VAL A 186 -10.47 19.18 0.84
N GLU A 187 -11.36 19.25 1.83
CA GLU A 187 -12.81 19.33 1.59
C GLU A 187 -13.23 20.65 0.93
N ASP A 188 -12.61 21.77 1.32
CA ASP A 188 -12.82 23.06 0.68
C ASP A 188 -12.33 23.09 -0.77
N LEU A 189 -11.22 22.40 -1.07
CA LEU A 189 -10.76 22.21 -2.45
C LEU A 189 -11.77 21.40 -3.27
N LYS A 190 -12.35 20.34 -2.70
CA LYS A 190 -13.39 19.55 -3.36
C LYS A 190 -14.62 20.39 -3.71
N LYS A 191 -15.12 21.20 -2.76
CA LYS A 191 -16.28 22.09 -2.98
C LYS A 191 -16.04 23.17 -4.03
N LYS A 192 -14.78 23.44 -4.38
CA LYS A 192 -14.40 24.43 -5.38
C LYS A 192 -14.29 23.85 -6.80
N ASP A 193 -14.09 22.53 -6.90
CA ASP A 193 -14.05 21.79 -8.16
C ASP A 193 -15.45 21.32 -8.63
N ASP A 194 -16.44 21.25 -7.72
CA ASP A 194 -17.86 20.95 -7.99
C ASP A 194 -18.69 22.23 -8.32
#